data_AF-A0A842PJF7-F1
#
_entry.id   AF-A0A842PJF7-F1
#
_cell.length_a   1.000
_cell.length_b   1.000
_cell.length_c   1.000
_cell.angle_alpha   90.00
_cell.angle_beta   90.00
_cell.angle_gamma   90.00
#
_symmetry.space_group_name_H-M   'P 1'
#
loop_
_entity.id
_entity.type
_entity.pdbx_description
1 polymer ?
#
loop_
_entity_poly.entity_id
_entity_poly.type
_entity_poly.pdbx_seq_one_letter_code
_entity_poly.pdbx_strand_id
1 'polypeptide(L)'
;MVSKKMMEQGSIVQELDAEVYRKIAGALASKQFELETTIEIERKKREGRWIIELWSEKPEKAKRAIKEVIGEAGITETLKIPAEELKKEKEIFAEVREDEEGHLVVLAELPGVEEEDIGLEVENVLRISVNVKNQNRKYSKEVLLPEPAKIISKTYKNNILEVKLKKEVEKQE
;
A
#
# COMPACT_ATOMS: atom_id res chain seq x y z
N MET A 1 8.21 15.07 -15.44
CA MET A 1 8.98 14.07 -14.66
C MET A 1 8.19 13.86 -13.38
N VAL A 2 7.31 12.86 -13.34
CA VAL A 2 6.49 12.59 -12.14
C VAL A 2 7.40 11.90 -11.14
N SER A 3 7.61 12.51 -9.99
CA SER A 3 8.48 11.97 -8.94
C SER A 3 7.99 10.56 -8.55
N LYS A 4 8.93 9.61 -8.42
CA LYS A 4 8.77 8.21 -7.95
C LYS A 4 8.05 8.07 -6.58
N LYS A 5 7.64 9.20 -5.99
CA LYS A 5 7.04 9.41 -4.67
C LYS A 5 5.52 9.64 -4.73
N MET A 6 4.90 9.70 -5.91
CA MET A 6 3.50 10.09 -6.13
C MET A 6 2.63 9.05 -6.84
N MET A 7 3.03 7.78 -6.92
CA MET A 7 2.24 6.75 -7.61
C MET A 7 1.80 5.66 -6.62
N GLU A 8 0.67 5.92 -5.97
CA GLU A 8 -0.08 5.03 -5.05
C GLU A 8 -0.75 3.84 -5.78
N GLN A 9 -0.09 3.18 -6.75
CA GLN A 9 -0.76 2.14 -7.55
C GLN A 9 0.10 0.90 -7.79
N GLY A 10 -0.54 -0.28 -7.71
CA GLY A 10 0.09 -1.57 -7.47
C GLY A 10 1.15 -2.06 -8.47
N SER A 11 2.02 -2.94 -7.97
CA SER A 11 3.16 -3.55 -8.68
C SER A 11 2.90 -5.00 -9.04
N ILE A 12 3.06 -5.39 -10.31
CA ILE A 12 3.11 -6.81 -10.71
C ILE A 12 4.58 -7.24 -10.78
N VAL A 13 4.98 -8.20 -9.95
CA VAL A 13 6.35 -8.68 -9.85
C VAL A 13 6.46 -10.08 -10.47
N GLN A 14 7.36 -10.28 -11.42
CA GLN A 14 7.56 -11.60 -12.02
C GLN A 14 8.99 -11.93 -12.39
N GLU A 15 9.46 -13.10 -11.97
CA GLU A 15 10.70 -13.70 -12.43
C GLU A 15 10.53 -14.32 -13.83
N LEU A 16 11.39 -13.93 -14.76
CA LEU A 16 11.39 -14.34 -16.15
C LEU A 16 12.81 -14.60 -16.64
N ASP A 17 12.92 -15.48 -17.63
CA ASP A 17 14.13 -15.58 -18.43
C ASP A 17 14.30 -14.37 -19.34
N ALA A 18 15.55 -14.09 -19.72
CA ALA A 18 15.92 -12.89 -20.49
C ALA A 18 15.22 -12.80 -21.86
N GLU A 19 14.96 -13.94 -22.50
CA GLU A 19 14.23 -13.99 -23.77
C GLU A 19 12.74 -13.69 -23.58
N VAL A 20 12.14 -14.25 -22.54
CA VAL A 20 10.73 -14.03 -22.16
C VAL A 20 10.50 -12.58 -21.77
N TYR A 21 11.40 -12.00 -20.96
CA TYR A 21 11.41 -10.58 -20.61
C TYR A 21 11.35 -9.69 -21.85
N ARG A 22 12.22 -9.92 -22.84
CA ARG A 22 12.30 -9.09 -24.06
C ARG A 22 11.02 -9.16 -24.88
N LYS A 23 10.41 -10.34 -25.00
CA LYS A 23 9.14 -10.53 -25.72
C LYS A 23 8.01 -9.77 -25.03
N ILE A 24 7.86 -9.93 -23.71
CA ILE A 24 6.82 -9.26 -22.93
C ILE A 24 7.01 -7.73 -22.93
N ALA A 25 8.23 -7.25 -22.65
CA ALA A 25 8.51 -5.82 -22.60
C ALA A 25 8.29 -5.14 -23.97
N GLY A 26 8.72 -5.77 -25.06
CA GLY A 26 8.49 -5.26 -26.41
C GLY A 26 7.01 -5.21 -26.79
N ALA A 27 6.26 -6.26 -26.47
CA ALA A 27 4.83 -6.31 -26.77
C ALA A 27 4.01 -5.33 -25.91
N LEU A 28 4.36 -5.16 -24.63
CA LEU A 28 3.73 -4.15 -23.77
C LEU A 28 4.01 -2.73 -24.25
N ALA A 29 5.24 -2.44 -24.69
CA ALA A 29 5.59 -1.13 -25.26
C ALA A 29 4.79 -0.83 -26.54
N SER A 30 4.55 -1.84 -27.38
CA SER A 30 3.70 -1.69 -28.57
C SER A 30 2.23 -1.48 -28.21
N LYS A 31 1.70 -2.22 -27.23
CA LYS A 31 0.31 -2.05 -26.76
C LYS A 31 0.09 -0.75 -25.98
N GLN A 32 1.14 -0.11 -25.47
CA GLN A 32 1.03 1.11 -24.66
C GLN A 32 0.30 2.26 -25.37
N PHE A 33 0.38 2.34 -26.70
CA PHE A 33 -0.35 3.35 -27.49
C PHE A 33 -1.87 3.08 -27.60
N GLU A 34 -2.29 1.84 -27.38
CA GLU A 34 -3.68 1.39 -27.44
C GLU A 34 -4.33 1.33 -26.05
N LEU A 35 -3.51 1.41 -25.00
CA LEU A 35 -3.96 1.34 -23.62
C LEU A 35 -4.29 2.73 -23.09
N GLU A 36 -5.44 2.85 -22.43
CA GLU A 36 -5.78 4.05 -21.66
C GLU A 36 -5.02 4.15 -20.31
N THR A 37 -3.86 3.51 -20.21
CA THR A 37 -3.01 3.52 -19.02
C THR A 37 -1.55 3.39 -19.42
N THR A 38 -0.68 4.08 -18.70
CA THR A 38 0.77 3.92 -18.84
C THR A 38 1.20 2.68 -18.08
N ILE A 39 2.07 1.87 -18.69
CA ILE A 39 2.72 0.73 -18.02
C ILE A 39 4.20 1.05 -17.91
N GLU A 40 4.71 1.29 -16.70
CA GLU A 40 6.14 1.42 -16.47
C GLU A 40 6.74 0.05 -16.15
N ILE A 41 7.86 -0.28 -16.79
CA ILE A 41 8.55 -1.57 -16.64
C ILE A 41 9.90 -1.34 -15.96
N GLU A 42 10.04 -1.80 -14.70
CA GLU A 42 11.34 -1.82 -14.02
C GLU A 42 11.95 -3.23 -14.12
N ARG A 43 13.21 -3.31 -14.53
CA ARG A 43 13.97 -4.58 -14.59
C ARG A 43 14.92 -4.69 -13.41
N LYS A 44 14.88 -5.80 -12.68
CA LYS A 44 15.87 -6.13 -11.65
C LYS A 44 16.45 -7.52 -11.92
N LYS A 45 17.70 -7.75 -11.51
CA LYS A 45 18.33 -9.08 -11.59
C LYS A 45 18.45 -9.64 -10.18
N ARG A 46 17.84 -10.80 -9.91
CA ARG A 46 17.97 -11.54 -8.66
C ARG A 46 18.33 -12.99 -8.97
N GLU A 47 19.40 -13.49 -8.37
CA GLU A 47 19.78 -14.92 -8.47
C GLU A 47 19.81 -15.47 -9.91
N GLY A 48 20.24 -14.65 -10.87
CA GLY A 48 20.31 -15.03 -12.29
C GLY A 48 19.00 -14.87 -13.08
N ARG A 49 17.88 -14.56 -12.42
CA ARG A 49 16.57 -14.32 -13.04
C ARG A 49 16.27 -12.83 -13.19
N TRP A 50 15.45 -12.49 -14.20
CA TRP A 50 14.99 -11.12 -14.41
C TRP A 50 13.65 -10.92 -13.73
N ILE A 51 13.55 -9.93 -12.88
CA ILE A 51 12.30 -9.49 -12.29
C ILE A 51 11.76 -8.34 -13.12
N ILE A 52 10.52 -8.48 -13.59
CA ILE A 52 9.71 -7.37 -14.10
C ILE A 52 8.85 -6.83 -12.97
N GLU A 53 8.93 -5.54 -12.71
CA GLU A 53 7.92 -4.79 -11.96
C GLU A 53 7.13 -3.91 -12.92
N LEU A 54 5.81 -4.09 -12.97
CA LEU A 54 4.91 -3.28 -13.78
C LEU A 54 4.11 -2.32 -12.91
N TRP A 55 4.11 -1.04 -13.27
CA TRP A 55 3.34 0.02 -12.60
C TRP A 55 2.32 0.62 -13.56
N SER A 56 1.09 0.84 -13.11
CA SER A 56 0.01 1.36 -13.95
C SER A 56 -1.04 2.10 -13.13
N GLU A 57 -1.57 3.20 -13.67
CA GLU A 57 -2.68 3.97 -13.11
C GLU A 57 -4.06 3.27 -13.19
N LYS A 58 -4.13 2.15 -13.94
CA LYS A 58 -5.32 1.30 -14.07
C LYS A 58 -4.87 -0.17 -14.06
N PRO A 59 -4.70 -0.80 -12.89
CA PRO A 59 -4.09 -2.12 -12.76
C PRO A 59 -4.88 -3.23 -13.47
N GLU A 60 -6.22 -3.16 -13.49
CA GLU A 60 -7.05 -4.15 -14.17
C GLU A 60 -6.87 -4.11 -15.70
N LYS A 61 -6.70 -2.92 -16.29
CA LYS A 61 -6.41 -2.78 -17.72
C LYS A 61 -5.01 -3.29 -18.06
N ALA A 62 -4.02 -2.97 -17.22
CA ALA A 62 -2.66 -3.47 -17.40
C ALA A 62 -2.61 -5.00 -17.33
N LYS A 63 -3.28 -5.64 -16.36
CA LYS A 63 -3.38 -7.10 -16.27
C LYS A 63 -3.96 -7.75 -17.52
N ARG A 64 -5.04 -7.19 -18.06
CA ARG A 64 -5.65 -7.69 -19.29
C ARG A 64 -4.64 -7.63 -20.44
N ALA A 65 -3.96 -6.49 -20.60
CA ALA A 65 -2.95 -6.32 -21.63
C ALA A 65 -1.80 -7.34 -21.49
N ILE A 66 -1.32 -7.56 -20.26
CA ILE A 66 -0.26 -8.54 -19.97
C ILE A 66 -0.73 -9.95 -20.31
N LYS A 67 -1.96 -10.33 -19.92
CA LYS A 67 -2.53 -11.65 -20.21
C LYS A 67 -2.66 -11.89 -21.72
N GLU A 68 -3.07 -10.87 -22.47
CA GLU A 68 -3.14 -10.93 -23.94
C GLU A 68 -1.74 -11.06 -24.56
N VAL A 69 -0.77 -10.23 -24.16
CA VAL A 69 0.62 -10.28 -24.63
C VAL A 69 1.25 -11.66 -24.40
N ILE A 70 1.00 -12.25 -23.23
CA ILE A 70 1.54 -13.57 -22.88
C ILE A 70 0.87 -14.66 -23.70
N GLY A 71 -0.45 -14.59 -23.89
CA GLY A 71 -1.18 -15.49 -24.76
C GLY A 71 -0.68 -15.45 -26.21
N GLU A 72 -0.46 -14.25 -26.75
CA GLU A 72 0.11 -14.03 -28.09
C GLU A 72 1.55 -14.55 -28.21
N ALA A 73 2.35 -14.42 -27.15
CA ALA A 73 3.75 -14.85 -27.13
C ALA A 73 3.94 -16.37 -26.93
N GLY A 74 2.86 -17.14 -26.74
CA GLY A 74 2.92 -18.59 -26.55
C GLY A 74 3.67 -19.03 -25.29
N ILE A 75 3.74 -18.18 -24.27
CA ILE A 75 4.45 -18.45 -23.02
C ILE A 75 3.57 -19.36 -22.14
N THR A 76 3.96 -20.63 -22.03
CA THR A 76 3.23 -21.67 -21.27
C THR A 76 3.80 -21.94 -19.87
N GLU A 77 4.99 -21.39 -19.55
CA GLU A 77 5.48 -21.39 -18.17
C GLU A 77 4.41 -20.75 -17.30
N THR A 78 3.90 -21.53 -16.34
CA THR A 78 2.86 -21.12 -15.43
C THR A 78 3.28 -19.81 -14.80
N LEU A 79 2.72 -18.71 -15.30
CA LEU A 79 2.88 -17.43 -14.66
C LEU A 79 2.35 -17.64 -13.25
N LYS A 80 3.25 -17.76 -12.27
CA LYS A 80 2.93 -17.33 -10.93
C LYS A 80 2.82 -15.82 -11.00
N ILE A 81 1.80 -15.31 -11.71
CA ILE A 81 1.19 -14.05 -11.35
C ILE A 81 0.84 -14.31 -9.89
N PRO A 82 1.50 -13.69 -8.91
CA PRO A 82 1.02 -13.79 -7.55
C PRO A 82 -0.40 -13.22 -7.64
N ALA A 83 -1.40 -14.10 -7.62
CA ALA A 83 -2.80 -13.72 -7.62
C ALA A 83 -3.11 -12.81 -6.41
N GLU A 84 -2.17 -12.70 -5.47
CA GLU A 84 -2.31 -12.09 -4.17
C GLU A 84 -1.39 -10.87 -3.88
N GLU A 85 -0.73 -10.25 -4.85
CA GLU A 85 -0.11 -8.91 -4.63
C GLU A 85 -0.75 -7.81 -5.49
N LEU A 86 -2.01 -8.00 -5.89
CA LEU A 86 -2.99 -6.93 -5.66
C LEU A 86 -3.08 -6.74 -4.14
N LYS A 87 -2.04 -6.17 -3.52
CA LYS A 87 -2.22 -5.59 -2.21
C LYS A 87 -3.14 -4.40 -2.46
N LYS A 88 -4.44 -4.67 -2.36
CA LYS A 88 -5.40 -3.70 -1.84
C LYS A 88 -4.63 -2.98 -0.75
N GLU A 89 -4.30 -1.72 -1.00
CA GLU A 89 -4.05 -0.83 0.12
C GLU A 89 -5.31 -0.99 0.97
N LYS A 90 -5.18 -1.73 2.07
CA LYS A 90 -6.32 -1.87 2.96
C LYS A 90 -6.41 -0.52 3.61
N GLU A 91 -7.38 0.26 3.15
CA GLU A 91 -7.66 1.57 3.70
C GLU A 91 -7.75 1.44 5.22
N ILE A 92 -6.98 2.26 5.93
CA ILE A 92 -7.16 2.39 7.37
C ILE A 92 -8.44 3.18 7.59
N PHE A 93 -9.44 2.51 8.13
CA PHE A 93 -10.62 3.16 8.68
C PHE A 93 -10.31 3.54 10.12
N ALA A 94 -10.57 4.79 10.46
CA ALA A 94 -10.41 5.29 11.80
C ALA A 94 -11.66 6.09 12.19
N GLU A 95 -12.12 5.89 13.42
CA GLU A 95 -13.24 6.59 14.03
C GLU A 95 -12.79 7.21 15.35
N VAL A 96 -13.32 8.39 15.67
CA VAL A 96 -13.09 9.09 16.94
C VAL A 96 -14.41 9.14 17.71
N ARG A 97 -14.38 8.72 18.97
CA ARG A 97 -15.52 8.80 19.90
C ARG A 97 -15.05 9.28 21.26
N GLU A 98 -16.00 9.67 22.11
CA GLU A 98 -15.73 10.01 23.51
C GLU A 98 -16.25 8.88 24.41
N ASP A 99 -15.50 8.50 25.44
CA ASP A 99 -15.97 7.54 26.44
C ASP A 99 -16.76 8.22 27.56
N GLU A 100 -17.30 7.40 28.48
CA GLU A 100 -18.11 7.90 29.61
C GLU A 100 -17.33 8.80 30.58
N GLU A 101 -15.99 8.74 30.55
CA GLU A 101 -15.08 9.53 31.40
C GLU A 101 -14.63 10.83 30.70
N GLY A 102 -15.06 11.09 29.46
CA GLY A 102 -14.67 12.25 28.68
C GLY A 102 -13.33 12.12 27.94
N HIS A 103 -12.78 10.91 27.84
CA HIS A 103 -11.57 10.65 27.06
C HIS A 103 -11.92 10.43 25.59
N LEU A 104 -11.03 10.87 24.69
CA LEU A 104 -11.14 10.54 23.28
C LEU A 104 -10.64 9.11 23.06
N VAL A 105 -11.39 8.33 22.32
CA VAL A 105 -11.04 6.97 21.92
C VAL A 105 -11.01 6.92 20.40
N VAL A 106 -9.84 6.61 19.85
CA VAL A 106 -9.68 6.39 18.42
C VAL A 106 -9.62 4.89 18.16
N LEU A 107 -10.50 4.40 17.31
CA LEU A 107 -10.51 3.02 16.82
C LEU A 107 -10.03 3.01 15.38
N ALA A 108 -8.97 2.27 15.09
CA ALA A 108 -8.42 2.15 13.74
C ALA A 108 -8.29 0.68 13.31
N GLU A 109 -8.82 0.34 12.14
CA GLU A 109 -8.64 -0.98 11.53
C GLU A 109 -7.31 -1.04 10.77
N LEU A 110 -6.41 -1.90 11.23
CA LEU A 110 -5.08 -2.11 10.70
C LEU A 110 -4.93 -3.58 10.26
N PRO A 111 -5.55 -3.98 9.14
CA PRO A 111 -5.58 -5.38 8.72
C PRO A 111 -4.25 -5.88 8.15
N GLY A 112 -3.69 -6.93 8.77
CA GLY A 112 -2.43 -7.55 8.35
C GLY A 112 -1.20 -6.79 8.86
N VAL A 113 -1.36 -6.13 10.01
CA VAL A 113 -0.35 -5.32 10.67
C VAL A 113 0.07 -6.01 11.96
N GLU A 114 1.37 -6.08 12.21
CA GLU A 114 1.90 -6.51 13.50
C GLU A 114 1.99 -5.32 14.46
N GLU A 115 1.77 -5.53 15.76
CA GLU A 115 1.76 -4.44 16.74
C GLU A 115 3.08 -3.65 16.76
N GLU A 116 4.20 -4.35 16.61
CA GLU A 116 5.55 -3.79 16.61
C GLU A 116 5.83 -2.85 15.43
N ASP A 117 5.00 -2.90 14.38
CA ASP A 117 5.13 -2.07 13.20
C ASP A 117 4.31 -0.77 13.31
N ILE A 118 3.51 -0.58 14.38
CA ILE A 118 2.63 0.57 14.60
C ILE A 118 3.34 1.68 15.38
N GLY A 119 3.51 2.85 14.75
CA GLY A 119 3.95 4.09 15.36
C GLY A 119 2.80 5.08 15.56
N LEU A 120 2.74 5.72 16.73
CA LEU A 120 1.75 6.75 17.05
C LEU A 120 2.45 8.05 17.42
N GLU A 121 1.98 9.15 16.85
CA GLU A 121 2.41 10.52 17.16
C GLU A 121 1.17 11.38 17.37
N VAL A 122 1.16 12.21 18.41
CA VAL A 122 0.06 13.14 18.69
C VAL A 122 0.62 14.54 18.84
N GLU A 123 0.15 15.42 17.96
CA GLU A 123 0.34 16.87 18.03
C GLU A 123 -1.07 17.51 18.02
N ASN A 124 -1.43 18.22 16.94
CA ASN A 124 -2.80 18.70 16.72
C ASN A 124 -3.73 17.60 16.15
N VAL A 125 -3.13 16.53 15.64
CA VAL A 125 -3.82 15.36 15.07
C VAL A 125 -3.18 14.09 15.63
N LEU A 126 -3.94 13.00 15.66
CA LEU A 126 -3.35 11.68 15.89
C LEU A 126 -2.86 11.12 14.56
N ARG A 127 -1.54 10.95 14.44
CA ARG A 127 -0.92 10.27 13.30
C ARG A 127 -0.66 8.81 13.65
N ILE A 128 -1.28 7.92 12.88
CA ILE A 128 -1.08 6.47 12.92
C ILE A 128 -0.19 6.10 11.75
N SER A 129 1.08 5.80 12.05
CA SER A 129 2.06 5.35 11.08
C SER A 129 2.28 3.86 11.22
N VAL A 130 2.49 3.17 10.10
CA VAL A 130 2.78 1.76 10.15
C VAL A 130 3.86 1.39 9.14
N ASN A 131 4.82 0.60 9.61
CA ASN A 131 6.02 0.23 8.88
C ASN A 131 6.19 -1.27 8.91
N VAL A 132 5.61 -1.98 7.94
CA VAL A 132 5.65 -3.44 7.89
C VAL A 132 7.02 -3.89 7.37
N LYS A 133 7.87 -4.48 8.22
CA LYS A 133 9.28 -4.81 7.90
C LYS A 133 9.47 -5.69 6.65
N ASN A 134 8.45 -6.41 6.22
CA ASN A 134 8.47 -7.33 5.08
C ASN A 134 7.64 -6.87 3.86
N GLN A 135 6.98 -5.72 3.95
CA GLN A 135 6.30 -5.10 2.82
C GLN A 135 6.97 -3.75 2.61
N ASN A 136 7.47 -3.46 1.40
CA ASN A 136 8.18 -2.20 1.11
C ASN A 136 7.22 -0.97 1.10
N ARG A 137 6.33 -0.87 2.09
CA ARG A 137 5.15 0.01 2.17
C ARG A 137 5.09 0.65 3.54
N LYS A 138 4.99 1.97 3.57
CA LYS A 138 4.72 2.77 4.76
C LYS A 138 3.38 3.43 4.56
N TYR A 139 2.42 3.14 5.44
CA TYR A 139 1.11 3.80 5.43
C TYR A 139 1.02 4.72 6.65
N SER A 140 0.42 5.89 6.43
CA SER A 140 0.22 6.89 7.47
C SER A 140 -1.22 7.38 7.35
N LYS A 141 -2.00 7.25 8.41
CA LYS A 141 -3.32 7.85 8.54
C LYS A 141 -3.26 8.97 9.56
N GLU A 142 -3.74 10.13 9.17
CA GLU A 142 -3.95 11.24 10.10
C GLU A 142 -5.43 11.26 10.49
N VAL A 143 -5.68 11.36 11.79
CA VAL A 143 -7.00 11.42 12.39
C VAL A 143 -7.12 12.77 13.07
N LEU A 144 -8.04 13.61 12.57
CA LEU A 144 -8.37 14.89 13.19
C LEU A 144 -8.95 14.64 14.57
N LEU A 145 -8.36 15.27 15.59
CA LEU A 145 -8.89 15.26 16.94
C LEU A 145 -9.78 16.49 17.12
N PRO A 146 -10.92 16.37 17.82
CA PRO A 146 -11.78 17.50 18.10
C PRO A 146 -11.10 18.56 18.99
N GLU A 147 -10.15 18.15 19.83
CA GLU A 147 -9.42 19.00 20.77
C GLU A 147 -8.00 18.46 20.96
N PRO A 148 -7.03 19.29 21.41
CA PRO A 148 -5.71 18.84 21.80
C PRO A 148 -5.80 17.74 22.87
N ALA A 149 -5.06 16.65 22.70
CA ALA A 149 -5.11 15.52 23.60
C ALA A 149 -3.75 14.80 23.66
N LYS A 150 -3.55 13.97 24.69
CA LYS A 150 -2.36 13.14 24.87
C LYS A 150 -2.73 11.67 24.98
N ILE A 151 -1.95 10.80 24.35
CA ILE A 151 -2.13 9.34 24.48
C ILE A 151 -1.92 8.93 25.94
N ILE A 152 -2.89 8.22 26.50
CA ILE A 152 -2.78 7.62 27.84
C ILE A 152 -2.69 6.09 27.78
N SER A 153 -3.27 5.46 26.77
CA SER A 153 -3.11 4.04 26.51
C SER A 153 -3.34 3.69 25.05
N LYS A 154 -2.80 2.53 24.65
CA LYS A 154 -3.10 1.89 23.37
C LYS A 154 -3.30 0.39 23.57
N THR A 155 -4.14 -0.21 22.77
CA THR A 155 -4.33 -1.67 22.72
C THR A 155 -4.51 -2.08 21.27
N TYR A 156 -3.89 -3.20 20.88
CA TYR A 156 -4.03 -3.74 19.54
C TYR A 156 -4.51 -5.19 19.63
N LYS A 157 -5.69 -5.48 19.09
CA LYS A 157 -6.27 -6.83 19.12
C LYS A 157 -7.17 -7.05 17.90
N ASN A 158 -7.06 -8.22 17.29
CA ASN A 158 -7.87 -8.61 16.12
C ASN A 158 -7.83 -7.60 14.97
N ASN A 159 -6.66 -7.01 14.70
CA ASN A 159 -6.47 -5.94 13.70
C ASN A 159 -7.14 -4.60 14.04
N ILE A 160 -7.60 -4.40 15.27
CA ILE A 160 -8.15 -3.12 15.72
C ILE A 160 -7.18 -2.49 16.71
N LEU A 161 -6.71 -1.30 16.37
CA LEU A 161 -5.98 -0.42 17.26
C LEU A 161 -6.97 0.48 17.99
N GLU A 162 -6.99 0.40 19.31
CA GLU A 162 -7.68 1.34 20.18
C GLU A 162 -6.63 2.26 20.82
N VAL A 163 -6.79 3.57 20.66
CA VAL A 163 -5.96 4.60 21.29
C VAL A 163 -6.84 5.45 22.18
N LYS A 164 -6.58 5.45 23.49
CA LYS A 164 -7.28 6.32 24.44
C LYS A 164 -6.42 7.57 24.69
N LEU A 165 -7.02 8.73 24.53
CA LEU A 165 -6.38 10.04 24.69
C LEU A 165 -7.12 10.87 25.73
N LYS A 166 -6.34 11.57 26.56
CA LYS A 166 -6.85 12.54 27.52
C LYS A 166 -6.77 13.94 26.91
N LYS A 167 -7.91 14.63 26.86
CA LYS A 167 -8.01 16.03 26.42
C LYS A 167 -7.10 16.90 27.29
N GLU A 168 -6.35 17.80 26.65
CA GLU A 168 -5.58 18.79 27.35
C GLU A 168 -6.52 19.94 27.73
N VAL A 169 -6.66 20.19 29.02
CA VAL A 169 -7.41 21.36 29.49
C VAL A 169 -6.56 22.58 29.17
N GLU A 170 -6.97 23.40 28.21
CA GLU A 170 -6.34 24.71 28.01
C GLU A 170 -6.42 25.48 29.34
N LYS A 171 -5.25 25.75 29.93
CA LYS A 171 -5.17 26.79 30.96
C LYS A 171 -5.43 28.11 30.25
N GLN A 172 -6.62 28.65 30.43
CA GLN A 172 -6.86 30.08 30.22
C GLN A 172 -5.99 30.83 31.23
N GLU A 173 -4.88 31.40 30.77
CA GLU A 173 -4.19 32.50 31.46
C GLU A 173 -4.83 33.84 31.08
#